data_AF-A0A1H6Y2L0-F1
#
_entry.id   AF-A0A1H6Y2L0-F1
#
_cell.length_a   1.000
_cell.length_b   1.000
_cell.length_c   1.000
_cell.angle_alpha   90.00
_cell.angle_beta   90.00
_cell.angle_gamma   90.00
#
_symmetry.space_group_name_H-M   'P 1'
#
loop_
_entity.id
_entity.type
_entity.pdbx_description
1 polymer ?
#
loop_
_entity_poly.entity_id
_entity_poly.type
_entity_poly.pdbx_seq_one_letter_code
_entity_poly.pdbx_strand_id
1 'polypeptide(L)'
;MVFHNTLLLGVVRKMEYHNLNEPQINGLGPTSGETNMKLEVRKLVTYIEETFIEGGKEAARPLKLFGAAAVLRNPWAGRGFVEDLKPEIHALAPQLGEMLTAEMLRVAGSGDAIEGYGKAAIVGTSGEIEHASALIHTLRFGNHYRKAVGAKSYLSFTNLRGGPNCPISIPLMHKHDEGMRSHYLTVQFSIVDAPAPDELVIALGASIGGRPHHRIGDRYQDLKELESNEA
;
A
#
# COMPACT_ATOMS: atom_id res chain seq x y z
N MET A 1 43.08 -49.34 41.81
CA MET A 1 43.92 -48.17 41.49
C MET A 1 42.96 -47.06 41.06
N VAL A 2 42.79 -46.04 41.92
CA VAL A 2 42.26 -44.66 41.70
C VAL A 2 40.88 -44.51 41.00
N PHE A 3 39.74 -44.36 41.69
CA PHE A 3 39.13 -43.19 42.41
C PHE A 3 38.32 -42.18 41.54
N HIS A 4 36.99 -42.14 41.83
CA HIS A 4 36.06 -41.00 41.99
C HIS A 4 35.64 -40.07 40.82
N ASN A 5 34.32 -39.97 40.56
CA ASN A 5 33.44 -38.84 40.98
C ASN A 5 31.99 -39.12 40.50
N THR A 6 30.97 -39.41 41.33
CA THR A 6 30.24 -38.60 42.34
C THR A 6 29.11 -37.75 41.75
N LEU A 7 27.86 -38.22 41.97
CA LEU A 7 26.61 -37.50 42.33
C LEU A 7 26.04 -36.42 41.35
N LEU A 8 24.73 -36.14 41.22
CA LEU A 8 23.55 -36.40 42.04
C LEU A 8 22.25 -36.21 41.21
N LEU A 9 21.28 -37.10 41.41
CA LEU A 9 19.87 -36.92 41.03
C LEU A 9 19.22 -35.89 41.99
N GLY A 10 18.62 -34.82 41.47
CA GLY A 10 18.04 -33.74 42.29
C GLY A 10 16.61 -33.36 41.89
N VAL A 11 15.64 -33.98 42.56
CA VAL A 11 14.36 -33.46 43.08
C VAL A 11 13.79 -32.19 42.42
N VAL A 12 12.65 -32.35 41.72
CA VAL A 12 11.72 -31.26 41.38
C VAL A 12 11.04 -30.77 42.65
N ARG A 13 11.42 -29.58 43.13
CA ARG A 13 10.66 -28.82 44.15
C ARG A 13 9.75 -27.83 43.45
N LYS A 14 8.43 -27.96 43.66
CA LYS A 14 7.43 -26.92 43.41
C LYS A 14 7.85 -25.64 44.16
N MET A 15 8.05 -24.54 43.44
CA MET A 15 8.08 -23.21 44.03
C MET A 15 6.66 -22.63 43.99
N GLU A 16 6.08 -22.45 45.17
CA GLU A 16 4.92 -21.57 45.37
C GLU A 16 5.40 -20.13 45.28
N TYR A 17 4.79 -19.34 44.40
CA TYR A 17 5.00 -17.89 44.36
C TYR A 17 4.02 -17.23 45.34
N HIS A 18 4.56 -16.72 46.45
CA HIS A 18 3.88 -15.84 47.37
C HIS A 18 3.72 -14.43 46.79
N ASN A 19 2.56 -13.83 47.05
CA ASN A 19 2.20 -12.44 46.81
C ASN A 19 3.31 -11.47 47.28
N LEU A 20 3.83 -10.67 46.35
CA LEU A 20 4.56 -9.44 46.66
C LEU A 20 3.77 -8.27 46.10
N ASN A 21 3.45 -7.33 46.99
CA ASN A 21 2.68 -6.12 46.74
C ASN A 21 3.32 -5.27 45.62
N GLU A 22 2.55 -4.95 44.58
CA GLU A 22 2.90 -3.93 43.60
C GLU A 22 2.82 -2.53 44.24
N PRO A 23 3.80 -1.64 44.00
CA PRO A 23 3.68 -0.24 44.38
C PRO A 23 2.66 0.45 43.48
N GLN A 24 1.66 1.10 44.08
CA GLN A 24 0.69 1.92 43.37
C GLN A 24 1.36 3.14 42.74
N ILE A 25 1.53 3.10 41.42
CA ILE A 25 1.81 4.27 40.58
C ILE A 25 0.51 5.06 40.40
N ASN A 26 0.27 6.00 41.31
CA ASN A 26 -0.72 7.05 41.11
C ASN A 26 -0.22 8.02 40.02
N GLY A 27 -0.99 8.14 38.93
CA GLY A 27 -1.03 9.33 38.11
C GLY A 27 -0.19 9.33 36.84
N LEU A 28 -0.78 8.87 35.74
CA LEU A 28 -0.74 9.58 34.45
C LEU A 28 -2.14 9.44 33.82
N GLY A 29 -2.94 10.50 33.92
CA GLY A 29 -4.14 10.64 33.10
C GLY A 29 -3.78 10.65 31.62
N PRO A 30 -4.76 10.46 30.71
CA PRO A 30 -4.50 10.46 29.28
C PRO A 30 -3.79 11.75 28.88
N THR A 31 -2.58 11.61 28.34
CA THR A 31 -1.87 12.70 27.69
C THR A 31 -2.75 13.22 26.57
N SER A 32 -3.19 14.47 26.70
CA SER A 32 -3.93 15.22 25.70
C SER A 32 -3.23 15.16 24.33
N GLY A 33 -3.89 14.58 23.32
CA GLY A 33 -3.46 14.78 21.93
C GLY A 33 -3.86 13.74 20.88
N GLU A 34 -4.39 12.57 21.24
CA GLU A 34 -4.93 11.65 20.22
C GLU A 34 -6.37 12.04 19.86
N THR A 35 -6.52 13.00 18.96
CA THR A 35 -7.75 13.14 18.18
C THR A 35 -7.93 11.86 17.36
N ASN A 36 -8.81 10.98 17.82
CA ASN A 36 -9.22 9.79 17.08
C ASN A 36 -10.05 10.22 15.86
N MET A 37 -9.39 10.73 14.83
CA MET A 37 -10.02 11.15 13.58
C MET A 37 -10.48 9.90 12.83
N LYS A 38 -11.80 9.78 12.69
CA LYS A 38 -12.44 8.68 11.95
C LYS A 38 -12.35 8.94 10.46
N LEU A 39 -12.02 7.91 9.68
CA LEU A 39 -12.08 7.97 8.23
C LEU A 39 -13.53 8.12 7.75
N GLU A 40 -13.80 9.18 6.99
CA GLU A 40 -15.09 9.43 6.34
C GLU A 40 -14.94 9.33 4.82
N VAL A 41 -15.31 8.18 4.27
CA VAL A 41 -15.31 7.93 2.83
C VAL A 41 -16.69 8.28 2.26
N ARG A 42 -16.73 9.24 1.33
CA ARG A 42 -17.94 9.58 0.59
C ARG A 42 -18.27 8.53 -0.47
N LYS A 43 -17.25 7.98 -1.12
CA LYS A 43 -17.41 7.04 -2.22
C LYS A 43 -16.22 6.08 -2.32
N LEU A 44 -16.50 4.80 -2.58
CA LEU A 44 -15.53 3.80 -3.00
C LEU A 44 -15.89 3.34 -4.41
N VAL A 45 -14.95 3.39 -5.34
CA VAL A 45 -15.14 2.96 -6.73
C VAL A 45 -14.13 1.86 -7.05
N THR A 46 -14.59 0.82 -7.71
CA THR A 46 -13.77 -0.29 -8.18
C THR A 46 -13.86 -0.39 -9.70
N TYR A 47 -12.72 -0.38 -10.36
CA TYR A 47 -12.56 -0.55 -11.79
C TYR A 47 -11.95 -1.91 -12.08
N ILE A 48 -12.46 -2.62 -13.08
CA ILE A 48 -11.94 -3.91 -13.54
C ILE A 48 -11.94 -3.89 -15.07
N GLU A 49 -10.83 -4.31 -15.66
CA GLU A 49 -10.67 -4.48 -17.10
C GLU A 49 -10.03 -5.83 -17.37
N GLU A 50 -10.53 -6.52 -18.40
CA GLU A 50 -9.98 -7.79 -18.88
C GLU A 50 -9.62 -7.69 -20.36
N THR A 51 -8.35 -7.89 -20.68
CA THR A 51 -7.84 -7.92 -22.06
C THR A 51 -7.73 -9.35 -22.55
N PHE A 52 -8.57 -9.72 -23.53
CA PHE A 52 -8.57 -11.07 -24.14
C PHE A 52 -7.64 -11.16 -25.36
N ILE A 53 -7.56 -10.09 -26.14
CA ILE A 53 -6.74 -10.00 -27.37
C ILE A 53 -5.95 -8.71 -27.30
N GLU A 54 -4.65 -8.78 -27.52
CA GLU A 54 -3.75 -7.62 -27.51
C GLU A 54 -2.78 -7.70 -28.69
N GLY A 55 -2.60 -6.59 -29.42
CA GLY A 55 -1.77 -6.59 -30.63
C GLY A 55 -2.21 -7.60 -31.70
N GLY A 56 -3.51 -7.93 -31.76
CA GLY A 56 -4.08 -8.88 -32.71
C GLY A 56 -3.88 -10.36 -32.38
N LYS A 57 -3.32 -10.69 -31.21
CA LYS A 57 -3.11 -12.06 -30.76
C LYS A 57 -3.84 -12.33 -29.44
N GLU A 58 -4.49 -13.49 -29.34
CA GLU A 58 -5.15 -13.96 -28.12
C GLU A 58 -4.14 -14.15 -26.98
N ALA A 59 -4.48 -13.65 -25.79
CA ALA A 59 -3.68 -13.81 -24.60
C ALA A 59 -3.81 -15.25 -24.06
N ALA A 60 -2.70 -15.87 -23.63
CA ALA A 60 -2.73 -17.23 -23.06
C ALA A 60 -3.62 -17.33 -21.81
N ARG A 61 -3.68 -16.24 -21.03
CA ARG A 61 -4.68 -15.95 -20.00
C ARG A 61 -5.11 -14.49 -20.18
N PRO A 62 -6.40 -14.12 -20.08
CA PRO A 62 -6.81 -12.72 -20.13
C PRO A 62 -6.03 -11.89 -19.09
N LEU A 63 -5.49 -10.74 -19.50
CA LEU A 63 -4.86 -9.83 -18.55
C LEU A 63 -5.97 -9.11 -17.80
N LYS A 64 -6.04 -9.30 -16.48
CA LYS A 64 -6.93 -8.55 -15.61
C LYS A 64 -6.18 -7.42 -14.94
N LEU A 65 -6.62 -6.19 -15.19
CA LEU A 65 -6.21 -4.98 -14.49
C LEU A 65 -7.36 -4.50 -13.63
N PHE A 66 -7.06 -4.02 -12.42
CA PHE A 66 -8.11 -3.48 -11.55
C PHE A 66 -7.55 -2.43 -10.60
N GLY A 67 -8.42 -1.54 -10.17
CA GLY A 67 -8.09 -0.51 -9.18
C GLY A 67 -9.28 -0.20 -8.30
N ALA A 68 -8.98 0.23 -7.07
CA ALA A 68 -9.96 0.72 -6.12
C ALA A 68 -9.57 2.14 -5.70
N ALA A 69 -10.55 3.05 -5.66
CA ALA A 69 -10.35 4.45 -5.32
C ALA A 69 -11.37 4.91 -4.26
N ALA A 70 -10.87 5.45 -3.16
CA ALA A 70 -11.66 6.07 -2.11
C ALA A 70 -11.67 7.59 -2.28
N VAL A 71 -12.86 8.19 -2.21
CA VAL A 71 -13.09 9.62 -2.19
C VAL A 71 -13.40 10.04 -0.77
N LEU A 72 -12.62 10.97 -0.23
CA LEU A 72 -12.75 11.47 1.13
C LEU A 72 -12.58 12.98 1.18
N ARG A 73 -13.10 13.61 2.23
CA ARG A 73 -12.83 15.01 2.51
C ARG A 73 -11.34 15.21 2.76
N ASN A 74 -10.76 16.25 2.17
CA ASN A 74 -9.41 16.69 2.46
C ASN A 74 -9.39 17.33 3.87
N PRO A 75 -8.71 16.74 4.86
CA PRO A 75 -8.74 17.25 6.24
C PRO A 75 -7.97 18.58 6.42
N TRP A 76 -7.21 18.99 5.41
CA TRP A 76 -6.46 20.25 5.38
C TRP A 76 -7.12 21.34 4.53
N ALA A 77 -8.21 21.02 3.81
CA ALA A 77 -8.91 22.01 3.00
C ALA A 77 -9.46 23.16 3.85
N GLY A 78 -9.24 24.40 3.39
CA GLY A 78 -9.74 25.61 4.06
C GLY A 78 -8.97 26.03 5.33
N ARG A 79 -7.90 25.32 5.70
CA ARG A 79 -7.08 25.63 6.89
C ARG A 79 -5.90 26.57 6.63
N GLY A 80 -5.76 27.06 5.40
CA GLY A 80 -4.54 27.78 4.98
C GLY A 80 -3.37 26.82 4.81
N PHE A 81 -2.15 27.28 5.08
CA PHE A 81 -0.94 26.46 5.05
C PHE A 81 -0.78 25.71 6.38
N VAL A 82 -0.70 24.38 6.33
CA VAL A 82 -0.55 23.53 7.51
C VAL A 82 0.87 22.97 7.53
N GLU A 83 1.70 23.48 8.45
CA GLU A 83 3.11 23.09 8.58
C GLU A 83 3.33 21.61 8.89
N ASP A 84 2.48 21.03 9.76
CA ASP A 84 2.56 19.63 10.16
C ASP A 84 1.31 18.86 9.75
N LEU A 85 1.43 18.07 8.68
CA LEU A 85 0.37 17.19 8.18
C LEU A 85 0.34 15.83 8.93
N LYS A 86 1.34 15.53 9.78
CA LYS A 86 1.48 14.21 10.42
C LYS A 86 0.28 13.79 11.28
N PRO A 87 -0.40 14.67 12.03
CA PRO A 87 -1.53 14.26 12.85
C PRO A 87 -2.62 13.55 12.03
N GLU A 88 -3.03 14.15 10.91
CA GLU A 88 -4.07 13.57 10.06
C GLU A 88 -3.55 12.39 9.22
N ILE A 89 -2.27 12.40 8.81
CA ILE A 89 -1.62 11.23 8.19
C ILE A 89 -1.67 10.03 9.14
N HIS A 90 -1.30 10.21 10.41
CA HIS A 90 -1.24 9.14 11.40
C HIS A 90 -2.62 8.56 11.69
N ALA A 91 -3.66 9.41 11.70
CA ALA A 91 -5.02 8.97 11.94
C ALA A 91 -5.64 8.28 10.70
N LEU A 92 -5.53 8.87 9.50
CA LEU A 92 -6.30 8.43 8.33
C LEU A 92 -5.59 7.37 7.48
N ALA A 93 -4.26 7.43 7.35
CA ALA A 93 -3.53 6.56 6.44
C ALA A 93 -3.64 5.05 6.75
N PRO A 94 -3.60 4.59 8.02
CA PRO A 94 -3.84 3.18 8.35
C PRO A 94 -5.24 2.71 7.93
N GLN A 95 -6.27 3.50 8.25
CA GLN A 95 -7.66 3.18 7.94
C GLN A 95 -7.90 3.09 6.42
N LEU A 96 -7.33 4.03 5.65
CA LEU A 96 -7.38 4.02 4.18
C LEU A 96 -6.62 2.81 3.60
N GLY A 97 -5.43 2.53 4.14
CA GLY A 97 -4.60 1.42 3.71
C GLY A 97 -5.31 0.09 3.89
N GLU A 98 -5.92 -0.12 5.05
CA GLU A 98 -6.73 -1.31 5.35
C GLU A 98 -7.93 -1.44 4.41
N MET A 99 -8.75 -0.39 4.28
CA MET A 99 -9.96 -0.40 3.46
C MET A 99 -9.66 -0.71 1.98
N LEU A 100 -8.72 0.03 1.38
CA LEU A 100 -8.38 -0.18 -0.03
C LEU A 100 -7.71 -1.53 -0.25
N THR A 101 -6.84 -1.98 0.67
CA THR A 101 -6.24 -3.31 0.58
C THR A 101 -7.31 -4.41 0.60
N ALA A 102 -8.28 -4.32 1.50
CA ALA A 102 -9.38 -5.29 1.58
C ALA A 102 -10.17 -5.35 0.26
N GLU A 103 -10.45 -4.21 -0.37
CA GLU A 103 -11.12 -4.16 -1.66
C GLU A 103 -10.26 -4.79 -2.79
N MET A 104 -8.95 -4.52 -2.81
CA MET A 104 -8.04 -5.16 -3.77
C MET A 104 -8.03 -6.69 -3.61
N LEU A 105 -7.98 -7.19 -2.37
CA LEU A 105 -8.03 -8.63 -2.09
C LEU A 105 -9.37 -9.24 -2.48
N ARG A 106 -10.48 -8.53 -2.26
CA ARG A 106 -11.82 -8.98 -2.65
C ARG A 106 -11.93 -9.18 -4.17
N VAL A 107 -11.37 -8.25 -4.96
CA VAL A 107 -11.37 -8.33 -6.43
C VAL A 107 -10.42 -9.42 -6.95
N ALA A 108 -9.28 -9.59 -6.29
CA ALA A 108 -8.27 -10.58 -6.65
C ALA A 108 -8.63 -12.01 -6.22
N GLY A 109 -9.43 -12.15 -5.15
CA GLY A 109 -9.69 -13.42 -4.44
C GLY A 109 -8.57 -13.83 -3.47
N SER A 110 -7.32 -13.44 -3.73
CA SER A 110 -6.17 -13.65 -2.84
C SER A 110 -5.06 -12.63 -3.14
N GLY A 111 -4.25 -12.32 -2.14
CA GLY A 111 -3.02 -11.52 -2.32
C GLY A 111 -1.97 -12.22 -3.18
N ASP A 112 -2.00 -13.56 -3.22
CA ASP A 112 -1.11 -14.36 -4.07
C ASP A 112 -1.38 -14.16 -5.56
N ALA A 113 -2.64 -13.88 -5.93
CA ALA A 113 -3.05 -13.67 -7.32
C ALA A 113 -2.57 -12.33 -7.90
N ILE A 114 -2.16 -11.37 -7.05
CA ILE A 114 -1.65 -10.08 -7.48
C ILE A 114 -0.18 -10.21 -7.85
N GLU A 115 0.20 -9.86 -9.07
CA GLU A 115 1.59 -9.86 -9.56
C GLU A 115 2.13 -8.44 -9.71
N GLY A 116 1.35 -7.54 -10.32
CA GLY A 116 1.67 -6.11 -10.45
C GLY A 116 0.81 -5.26 -9.52
N TYR A 117 1.35 -4.16 -9.02
CA TYR A 117 0.67 -3.31 -8.04
C TYR A 117 1.23 -1.87 -8.01
N GLY A 118 0.39 -0.92 -7.61
CA GLY A 118 0.71 0.52 -7.60
C GLY A 118 -0.32 1.34 -6.82
N LYS A 119 -0.09 2.66 -6.71
CA LYS A 119 -0.97 3.60 -5.99
C LYS A 119 -1.11 4.92 -6.74
N ALA A 120 -2.17 5.67 -6.46
CA ALA A 120 -2.32 7.03 -6.96
C ALA A 120 -3.05 7.92 -5.94
N ALA A 121 -2.84 9.23 -6.04
CA ALA A 121 -3.63 10.21 -5.31
C ALA A 121 -3.96 11.43 -6.18
N ILE A 122 -5.18 11.94 -6.03
CA ILE A 122 -5.60 13.21 -6.63
C ILE A 122 -6.13 14.10 -5.52
N VAL A 123 -5.57 15.30 -5.39
CA VAL A 123 -6.09 16.34 -4.51
C VAL A 123 -7.00 17.28 -5.29
N GLY A 124 -8.15 17.62 -4.70
CA GLY A 124 -9.06 18.64 -5.21
C GLY A 124 -8.41 20.01 -5.33
N THR A 125 -9.01 20.90 -6.12
CA THR A 125 -8.41 22.20 -6.47
C THR A 125 -8.21 23.16 -5.29
N SER A 126 -8.88 22.95 -4.16
CA SER A 126 -8.70 23.74 -2.93
C SER A 126 -7.65 23.18 -1.97
N GLY A 127 -7.00 22.06 -2.31
CA GLY A 127 -5.85 21.53 -1.59
C GLY A 127 -4.52 21.80 -2.29
N GLU A 128 -3.45 21.19 -1.77
CA GLU A 128 -2.13 21.22 -2.38
C GLU A 128 -1.55 19.82 -2.61
N ILE A 129 -0.51 19.74 -3.44
CA ILE A 129 0.05 18.46 -3.89
C ILE A 129 0.54 17.62 -2.70
N GLU A 130 1.00 18.27 -1.64
CA GLU A 130 1.44 17.61 -0.42
C GLU A 130 0.31 16.86 0.27
N HIS A 131 -0.95 17.31 0.19
CA HIS A 131 -2.09 16.57 0.74
C HIS A 131 -2.32 15.23 0.04
N ALA A 132 -2.12 15.18 -1.29
CA ALA A 132 -2.17 13.92 -2.03
C ALA A 132 -0.99 13.03 -1.62
N SER A 133 0.21 13.60 -1.58
CA SER A 133 1.44 12.89 -1.20
C SER A 133 1.38 12.31 0.22
N ALA A 134 0.84 13.09 1.15
CA ALA A 134 0.78 12.82 2.59
C ALA A 134 0.17 11.44 2.91
N LEU A 135 -0.91 11.08 2.21
CA LEU A 135 -1.63 9.83 2.48
C LEU A 135 -1.01 8.62 1.78
N ILE A 136 -0.35 8.79 0.62
CA ILE A 136 0.19 7.66 -0.14
C ILE A 136 1.67 7.38 0.14
N HIS A 137 2.47 8.35 0.59
CA HIS A 137 3.91 8.17 0.82
C HIS A 137 4.30 7.73 2.24
N THR A 138 3.32 7.57 3.12
CA THR A 138 3.56 7.00 4.45
C THR A 138 3.56 5.48 4.46
N LEU A 139 4.46 4.89 5.24
CA LEU A 139 4.48 3.45 5.51
C LEU A 139 3.19 2.98 6.19
N ARG A 140 2.47 3.88 6.87
CA ARG A 140 1.19 3.61 7.53
C ARG A 140 0.07 3.28 6.54
N PHE A 141 0.20 3.67 5.28
CA PHE A 141 -0.71 3.32 4.19
C PHE A 141 -0.17 2.11 3.41
N GLY A 142 0.99 2.29 2.78
CA GLY A 142 1.51 1.32 1.80
C GLY A 142 1.85 -0.05 2.38
N ASN A 143 2.18 -0.16 3.67
CA ASN A 143 2.51 -1.46 4.27
C ASN A 143 1.30 -2.38 4.42
N HIS A 144 0.07 -1.87 4.50
CA HIS A 144 -1.12 -2.73 4.50
C HIS A 144 -1.15 -3.56 3.22
N TYR A 145 -1.04 -2.89 2.08
CA TYR A 145 -1.12 -3.54 0.79
C TYR A 145 0.11 -4.42 0.52
N ARG A 146 1.32 -3.91 0.78
CA ARG A 146 2.57 -4.66 0.59
C ARG A 146 2.58 -5.96 1.39
N LYS A 147 2.20 -5.93 2.67
CA LYS A 147 2.13 -7.13 3.52
C LYS A 147 1.08 -8.11 3.03
N ALA A 148 -0.11 -7.61 2.66
CA ALA A 148 -1.22 -8.44 2.21
C ALA A 148 -0.91 -9.24 0.94
N VAL A 149 -0.03 -8.73 0.06
CA VAL A 149 0.34 -9.41 -1.20
C VAL A 149 1.73 -10.05 -1.17
N GLY A 150 2.45 -9.98 -0.05
CA GLY A 150 3.81 -10.51 0.08
C GLY A 150 4.89 -9.72 -0.68
N ALA A 151 4.65 -8.43 -0.97
CA ALA A 151 5.53 -7.63 -1.80
C ALA A 151 6.91 -7.35 -1.16
N LYS A 152 7.95 -7.35 -1.99
CA LYS A 152 9.31 -6.90 -1.64
C LYS A 152 9.62 -5.51 -2.19
N SER A 153 9.14 -5.20 -3.39
CA SER A 153 9.33 -3.89 -4.01
C SER A 153 8.52 -2.79 -3.30
N TYR A 154 8.59 -1.57 -3.81
CA TYR A 154 7.70 -0.47 -3.44
C TYR A 154 6.61 -0.29 -4.51
N LEU A 155 5.55 0.44 -4.14
CA LEU A 155 4.47 0.82 -5.03
C LEU A 155 4.91 1.98 -5.94
N SER A 156 4.87 1.80 -7.25
CA SER A 156 4.89 2.91 -8.20
C SER A 156 3.69 3.83 -7.99
N PHE A 157 3.85 5.11 -8.29
CA PHE A 157 2.86 6.11 -7.91
C PHE A 157 2.69 7.27 -8.89
N THR A 158 1.51 7.88 -8.81
CA THR A 158 1.24 9.23 -9.30
C THR A 158 0.56 10.03 -8.20
N ASN A 159 0.80 11.34 -8.20
CA ASN A 159 0.11 12.29 -7.34
C ASN A 159 -0.07 13.58 -8.14
N LEU A 160 -1.31 14.09 -8.20
CA LEU A 160 -1.62 15.29 -8.94
C LEU A 160 -2.73 16.10 -8.27
N ARG A 161 -2.88 17.36 -8.68
CA ARG A 161 -4.04 18.20 -8.37
C ARG A 161 -4.99 18.16 -9.56
N GLY A 162 -6.27 17.96 -9.32
CA GLY A 162 -7.29 17.86 -10.35
C GLY A 162 -8.69 18.18 -9.85
N GLY A 163 -9.61 18.46 -10.77
CA GLY A 163 -11.04 18.59 -10.46
C GLY A 163 -11.79 17.27 -10.70
N PRO A 164 -13.13 17.31 -10.62
CA PRO A 164 -13.97 16.16 -10.94
C PRO A 164 -13.63 15.55 -12.30
N ASN A 165 -13.65 14.21 -12.38
CA ASN A 165 -13.31 13.45 -13.58
C ASN A 165 -11.84 13.55 -14.02
N CYS A 166 -10.94 14.07 -13.17
CA CYS A 166 -9.52 14.00 -13.44
C CYS A 166 -9.07 12.53 -13.60
N PRO A 167 -8.30 12.17 -14.66
CA PRO A 167 -7.87 10.80 -14.87
C PRO A 167 -7.01 10.28 -13.71
N ILE A 168 -7.41 9.15 -13.15
CA ILE A 168 -6.64 8.37 -12.18
C ILE A 168 -5.77 7.43 -13.00
N SER A 169 -4.45 7.63 -12.98
CA SER A 169 -3.47 6.78 -13.67
C SER A 169 -2.57 6.11 -12.64
N ILE A 170 -2.70 4.80 -12.48
CA ILE A 170 -1.98 4.01 -11.49
C ILE A 170 -0.90 3.18 -12.21
N PRO A 171 0.37 3.63 -12.25
CA PRO A 171 1.45 2.83 -12.78
C PRO A 171 1.66 1.61 -11.87
N LEU A 172 1.91 0.45 -12.47
CA LEU A 172 2.18 -0.80 -11.78
C LEU A 172 3.61 -1.29 -12.07
N MET A 173 4.17 -1.98 -11.09
CA MET A 173 5.41 -2.74 -11.19
C MET A 173 5.23 -4.10 -10.51
N HIS A 174 6.10 -5.07 -10.79
CA HIS A 174 5.99 -6.39 -10.17
C HIS A 174 6.27 -6.33 -8.67
N LYS A 175 5.50 -7.10 -7.88
CA LYS A 175 5.55 -7.05 -6.42
C LYS A 175 6.83 -7.56 -5.78
N HIS A 176 7.57 -8.42 -6.47
CA HIS A 176 8.84 -8.94 -5.96
C HIS A 176 10.07 -8.34 -6.64
N ASP A 177 9.90 -7.59 -7.73
CA ASP A 177 11.01 -7.13 -8.56
C ASP A 177 10.61 -5.87 -9.35
N GLU A 178 11.09 -4.71 -8.92
CA GLU A 178 10.89 -3.44 -9.63
C GLU A 178 11.44 -3.43 -11.07
N GLY A 179 12.44 -4.26 -11.38
CA GLY A 179 13.09 -4.32 -12.69
C GLY A 179 12.38 -5.22 -13.69
N MET A 180 11.34 -5.97 -13.26
CA MET A 180 10.62 -6.92 -14.11
C MET A 180 9.73 -6.20 -15.13
N ARG A 181 10.35 -5.84 -16.26
CA ARG A 181 9.77 -5.01 -17.33
C ARG A 181 8.45 -5.53 -17.89
N SER A 182 8.15 -6.83 -17.76
CA SER A 182 6.86 -7.39 -18.17
C SER A 182 5.65 -6.80 -17.43
N HIS A 183 5.87 -6.25 -16.22
CA HIS A 183 4.82 -5.73 -15.34
C HIS A 183 4.71 -4.20 -15.32
N TYR A 184 5.48 -3.49 -16.15
CA TYR A 184 5.23 -2.08 -16.38
C TYR A 184 3.90 -1.94 -17.14
N LEU A 185 2.87 -1.59 -16.37
CA LEU A 185 1.46 -1.55 -16.76
C LEU A 185 0.84 -0.29 -16.13
N THR A 186 -0.34 0.09 -16.59
CA THR A 186 -1.09 1.22 -16.03
C THR A 186 -2.56 0.84 -15.91
N VAL A 187 -3.14 1.04 -14.73
CA VAL A 187 -4.60 1.05 -14.57
C VAL A 187 -5.08 2.50 -14.73
N GLN A 188 -6.03 2.74 -15.62
CA GLN A 188 -6.57 4.08 -15.85
C GLN A 188 -8.09 4.10 -15.79
N PHE A 189 -8.65 5.00 -14.97
CA PHE A 189 -10.09 5.27 -14.91
C PHE A 189 -10.34 6.67 -14.34
N SER A 190 -11.60 7.08 -14.21
CA SER A 190 -11.96 8.35 -13.58
C SER A 190 -13.26 8.20 -12.77
N ILE A 191 -13.53 9.19 -11.92
CA ILE A 191 -14.77 9.29 -11.14
C ILE A 191 -15.42 10.61 -11.52
N VAL A 192 -16.59 10.55 -12.15
CA VAL A 192 -17.25 11.70 -12.80
C VAL A 192 -17.39 12.92 -11.90
N ASP A 193 -17.70 12.72 -10.62
CA ASP A 193 -17.97 13.76 -9.62
C ASP A 193 -16.85 13.91 -8.57
N ALA A 194 -15.64 13.38 -8.81
CA ALA A 194 -14.55 13.42 -7.84
C ALA A 194 -13.16 13.64 -8.45
N PRO A 195 -12.23 14.25 -7.70
CA PRO A 195 -12.46 14.93 -6.42
C PRO A 195 -13.24 16.24 -6.60
N ALA A 196 -14.14 16.56 -5.67
CA ALA A 196 -14.59 17.94 -5.47
C ALA A 196 -13.42 18.82 -4.95
N PRO A 197 -13.54 20.16 -4.96
CA PRO A 197 -12.42 21.05 -4.62
C PRO A 197 -11.76 20.76 -3.26
N ASP A 198 -12.55 20.35 -2.27
CA ASP A 198 -12.13 20.05 -0.90
C ASP A 198 -12.00 18.55 -0.62
N GLU A 199 -11.79 17.73 -1.65
CA GLU A 199 -11.67 16.28 -1.54
C GLU A 199 -10.28 15.76 -1.92
N LEU A 200 -10.04 14.51 -1.54
CA LEU A 200 -8.96 13.66 -2.01
C LEU A 200 -9.56 12.43 -2.69
N VAL A 201 -8.88 11.93 -3.71
CA VAL A 201 -9.04 10.57 -4.24
C VAL A 201 -7.76 9.81 -3.93
N ILE A 202 -7.86 8.69 -3.22
CA ILE A 202 -6.73 7.81 -2.90
C ILE A 202 -7.01 6.44 -3.51
N ALA A 203 -6.07 5.90 -4.28
CA ALA A 203 -6.29 4.69 -5.06
C ALA A 203 -5.14 3.68 -4.95
N LEU A 204 -5.51 2.40 -5.04
CA LEU A 204 -4.61 1.26 -5.26
C LEU A 204 -4.94 0.60 -6.59
N GLY A 205 -3.92 0.06 -7.25
CA GLY A 205 -4.04 -0.69 -8.50
C GLY A 205 -3.34 -2.04 -8.44
N ALA A 206 -3.77 -2.96 -9.30
CA ALA A 206 -3.24 -4.30 -9.40
C ALA A 206 -3.34 -4.88 -10.82
N SER A 207 -2.52 -5.89 -11.07
CA SER A 207 -2.66 -6.83 -12.17
C SER A 207 -2.48 -8.27 -11.68
N ILE A 208 -3.14 -9.23 -12.34
CA ILE A 208 -2.90 -10.68 -12.12
C ILE A 208 -1.78 -11.25 -12.99
N GLY A 209 -1.02 -10.39 -13.66
CA GLY A 209 0.03 -10.77 -14.60
C GLY A 209 0.68 -9.58 -15.30
N GLY A 210 1.72 -9.87 -16.08
CA GLY A 210 2.38 -8.91 -16.97
C GLY A 210 1.65 -8.73 -18.31
N ARG A 211 2.23 -7.91 -19.20
CA ARG A 211 1.72 -7.75 -20.58
C ARG A 211 1.59 -9.12 -21.28
N PRO A 212 0.44 -9.44 -21.93
CA PRO A 212 0.19 -10.77 -22.50
C PRO A 212 1.26 -11.29 -23.45
N HIS A 213 1.86 -10.37 -24.23
CA HIS A 213 2.82 -10.69 -25.28
C HIS A 213 4.18 -10.02 -25.02
N HIS A 214 4.65 -10.02 -23.77
CA HIS A 214 5.93 -9.41 -23.40
C HIS A 214 7.09 -9.99 -24.25
N ARG A 215 7.84 -9.10 -24.92
CA ARG A 215 8.88 -9.47 -25.91
C ARG A 215 9.95 -8.39 -26.11
N ILE A 216 10.25 -7.62 -25.06
CA ILE A 216 11.18 -6.48 -25.12
C ILE A 216 12.33 -6.61 -24.11
N GLY A 217 12.67 -7.85 -23.73
CA GLY A 217 13.68 -8.14 -22.71
C GLY A 217 13.33 -7.61 -21.31
N ASP A 218 14.31 -7.62 -20.43
CA ASP A 218 14.22 -7.10 -19.08
C ASP A 218 15.45 -6.26 -18.71
N ARG A 219 15.41 -5.61 -17.54
CA ARG A 219 16.49 -4.74 -17.06
C ARG A 219 17.85 -5.45 -16.98
N TYR A 220 17.86 -6.75 -16.70
CA TYR A 220 19.08 -7.52 -16.48
C TYR A 220 19.74 -7.94 -17.78
N GLN A 221 18.95 -8.16 -18.83
CA GLN A 221 19.47 -8.38 -20.19
C GLN A 221 20.18 -7.11 -20.69
N ASP A 222 19.52 -5.94 -20.57
CA ASP A 222 20.13 -4.67 -20.96
C ASP A 222 21.47 -4.43 -20.25
N LEU A 223 21.56 -4.70 -18.93
CA LEU A 223 22.80 -4.52 -18.17
C LEU A 223 23.95 -5.38 -18.73
N LYS A 224 23.67 -6.65 -19.06
CA LYS A 224 24.67 -7.55 -19.65
C LYS A 224 25.12 -7.10 -21.04
N GLU A 225 24.18 -6.65 -21.86
CA GLU A 225 24.48 -6.15 -23.21
C GLU A 225 25.35 -4.89 -23.15
N LEU A 226 25.04 -3.96 -22.24
CA LEU A 226 25.83 -2.75 -22.04
C LEU A 226 27.24 -3.06 -21.49
N GLU A 227 27.35 -3.95 -20.50
CA GLU A 227 28.65 -4.40 -19.97
C GLU A 227 29.52 -5.03 -21.07
N SER A 228 28.92 -5.79 -22.00
CA SER A 228 29.64 -6.41 -23.11
C SER A 228 30.09 -5.44 -24.21
N ASN A 229 29.44 -4.27 -24.32
CA ASN A 229 29.75 -3.25 -25.33
C ASN A 229 30.79 -2.23 -24.85
N GLU A 230 31.05 -2.17 -23.53
CA GLU A 230 32.07 -1.30 -22.92
C GLU A 230 33.43 -2.01 -22.70
N ALA A 231 33.52 -3.31 -22.99
CA ALA A 231 34.73 -4.14 -22.89
C ALA A 231 35.47 -4.31 -24.23
#